data_AF-A0A812R7Y6-F1
#
_entry.id   AF-A0A812R7Y6-F1
#
_cell.length_a   1.000
_cell.length_b   1.000
_cell.length_c   1.000
_cell.angle_alpha   90.00
_cell.angle_beta   90.00
_cell.angle_gamma   90.00
#
_symmetry.space_group_name_H-M   'P 1'
#
loop_
_entity.id
_entity.type
_entity.pdbx_description
1 polymer ?
#
loop_
_entity_poly.entity_id
_entity_poly.type
_entity_poly.pdbx_seq_one_letter_code
_entity_poly.pdbx_strand_id
1 'polypeptide(L)'
;MGSSAISERRLLFLLGGCLALLHGPCCVPFSRFTVPPARGTHGREVKRLYHVTAHGEAIQKDGFMIPGDTGTVGGGIYFAETEFAARSKATSTGYVVVADVHVGKAMTVDQANSNQLPWNAQGMNGWLIAFFLFALVALVILGALWIQEMITGTENLDIMDIMEASPHLESWTGNDWASCFRTLQEAGYDSIYSTGFDTGPEYVVFSMDQVQIVEVRRM
;
A
#
# COMPACT_ATOMS: atom_id res chain seq x y z
N MET A 1 45.87 75.37 39.51
CA MET A 1 46.14 75.33 38.06
C MET A 1 45.65 74.00 37.51
N GLY A 2 44.81 74.03 36.48
CA GLY A 2 44.37 72.84 35.74
C GLY A 2 42.88 72.51 35.86
N SER A 3 42.06 73.26 35.12
CA SER A 3 40.64 72.95 34.85
C SER A 3 40.48 71.57 34.22
N SER A 4 39.54 70.77 34.72
CA SER A 4 39.07 69.56 34.05
C SER A 4 37.66 69.80 33.53
N ALA A 5 37.54 69.73 32.21
CA ALA A 5 36.37 70.05 31.44
C ALA A 5 35.20 69.10 31.72
N ILE A 6 34.05 69.72 31.88
CA ILE A 6 32.72 69.13 31.78
C ILE A 6 32.50 68.77 30.30
N SER A 7 32.16 67.52 30.01
CA SER A 7 31.51 67.16 28.75
C SER A 7 30.33 66.27 29.04
N GLU A 8 29.16 66.88 28.90
CA GLU A 8 27.86 66.28 28.76
C GLU A 8 27.86 65.14 27.73
N ARG A 9 27.17 64.05 28.07
CA ARG A 9 26.40 63.17 27.16
C ARG A 9 25.81 62.03 28.01
N ARG A 10 24.80 62.38 28.82
CA ARG A 10 23.83 61.44 29.38
C ARG A 10 22.48 61.73 28.74
N LEU A 11 22.20 61.15 27.58
CA LEU A 11 20.84 60.97 27.07
C LEU A 11 20.89 59.97 25.91
N LEU A 12 19.89 59.10 25.84
CA LEU A 12 19.70 57.98 24.90
C LEU A 12 20.44 56.67 25.24
N PHE A 13 19.87 55.91 26.17
CA PHE A 13 19.68 54.45 26.01
C PHE A 13 18.43 54.03 26.80
N LEU A 14 17.30 54.64 26.46
CA LEU A 14 15.96 54.09 26.70
C LEU A 14 15.46 53.66 25.32
N LEU A 15 15.43 52.34 25.09
CA LEU A 15 14.83 51.57 23.97
C LEU A 15 15.75 50.38 23.59
N GLY A 16 16.11 49.58 24.60
CA GLY A 16 16.75 48.27 24.42
C GLY A 16 15.97 47.19 25.15
N GLY A 17 14.63 47.29 25.14
CA GLY A 17 13.74 46.25 25.64
C GLY A 17 13.83 45.07 24.69
N CYS A 18 14.69 44.12 25.04
CA CYS A 18 15.00 42.92 24.29
C CYS A 18 13.74 42.08 24.08
N LEU A 19 13.15 42.25 22.90
CA LEU A 19 12.09 41.48 22.31
C LEU A 19 12.65 40.10 21.92
N ALA A 20 12.77 39.18 22.88
CA ALA A 20 13.29 37.83 22.64
C ALA A 20 12.45 36.76 23.36
N LEU A 21 11.14 36.78 23.15
CA LEU A 21 10.24 35.66 23.43
C LEU A 21 9.25 35.46 22.28
N LEU A 22 9.73 35.57 21.03
CA LEU A 22 9.05 34.90 19.93
C LEU A 22 9.51 33.45 19.97
N HIS A 23 8.73 32.65 20.70
CA HIS A 23 8.67 31.21 20.49
C HIS A 23 8.42 31.00 19.00
N GLY A 24 9.50 30.71 18.26
CA GLY A 24 9.40 30.31 16.87
C GLY A 24 8.40 29.17 16.79
N PRO A 25 7.52 29.14 15.76
CA PRO A 25 6.62 28.03 15.57
C PRO A 25 7.47 26.77 15.63
N CYS A 26 7.10 25.86 16.53
CA CYS A 26 7.69 24.55 16.60
C CYS A 26 7.48 23.92 15.22
N CYS A 27 8.46 24.07 14.34
CA CYS A 27 8.60 23.29 13.13
C CYS A 27 8.88 21.86 13.60
N VAL A 28 7.84 21.19 14.10
CA VAL A 28 7.80 19.75 14.03
C VAL A 28 8.01 19.45 12.55
N PRO A 29 9.07 18.71 12.19
CA PRO A 29 9.27 18.32 10.81
C PRO A 29 7.97 17.68 10.35
N PHE A 30 7.37 18.23 9.30
CA PHE A 30 6.15 17.69 8.71
C PHE A 30 6.45 16.23 8.35
N SER A 31 6.00 15.31 9.19
CA SER A 31 6.01 13.90 8.85
C SER A 31 5.17 13.76 7.59
N ARG A 32 5.66 12.97 6.62
CA ARG A 32 4.93 12.66 5.38
C ARG A 32 3.53 12.08 5.62
N PHE A 33 3.21 11.74 6.87
CA PHE A 33 1.94 11.19 7.34
C PHE A 33 0.99 12.16 8.03
N THR A 34 1.36 13.44 8.12
CA THR A 34 0.37 14.48 8.47
C THR A 34 -0.64 14.69 7.34
N VAL A 35 -0.28 14.31 6.12
CA VAL A 35 -1.22 14.11 5.02
C VAL A 35 -1.56 12.62 5.01
N PRO A 36 -2.84 12.21 5.06
CA PRO A 36 -3.20 10.82 4.82
C PRO A 36 -2.56 10.40 3.49
N PRO A 37 -2.08 9.14 3.35
CA PRO A 37 -1.51 8.71 2.08
C PRO A 37 -2.52 9.02 0.97
N ALA A 38 -2.06 9.27 -0.26
CA ALA A 38 -2.92 9.77 -1.35
C ALA A 38 -4.11 8.84 -1.72
N ARG A 39 -4.26 7.72 -1.01
CA ARG A 39 -5.28 6.69 -1.12
C ARG A 39 -6.25 6.72 0.05
N GLY A 40 -7.45 6.17 -0.16
CA GLY A 40 -8.33 5.84 0.95
C GLY A 40 -7.62 4.89 1.93
N THR A 41 -7.70 5.18 3.22
CA THR A 41 -7.19 4.29 4.27
C THR A 41 -8.35 3.87 5.16
N HIS A 42 -8.39 2.60 5.56
CA HIS A 42 -9.41 2.05 6.44
C HIS A 42 -9.05 2.15 7.93
N GLY A 43 -7.80 2.44 8.25
CA GLY A 43 -7.32 2.71 9.61
C GLY A 43 -6.22 3.76 9.68
N ARG A 44 -5.83 4.13 10.91
CA ARG A 44 -4.78 5.13 11.21
C ARG A 44 -3.61 4.57 12.02
N GLU A 45 -3.55 3.25 12.18
CA GLU A 45 -2.51 2.62 12.97
C GLU A 45 -1.15 2.72 12.26
N VAL A 46 -0.14 3.10 13.04
CA VAL A 46 1.25 3.20 12.62
C VAL A 46 2.10 2.39 13.58
N LYS A 47 2.97 1.54 13.04
CA LYS A 47 3.87 0.70 13.84
C LYS A 47 5.31 0.93 13.45
N ARG A 48 6.22 0.89 14.43
CA ARG A 48 7.66 0.83 14.14
C ARG A 48 8.07 -0.60 13.88
N LEU A 49 8.53 -0.88 12.66
CA LEU A 49 8.85 -2.22 12.20
C LEU A 49 10.23 -2.27 11.52
N TYR A 50 10.69 -3.49 11.25
CA TYR A 50 12.05 -3.79 10.80
C TYR A 50 12.03 -4.59 9.50
N HIS A 51 12.93 -4.25 8.58
CA HIS A 51 13.15 -4.98 7.33
C HIS A 51 14.66 -5.16 7.09
N VAL A 52 15.05 -6.29 6.51
CA VAL A 52 16.45 -6.56 6.14
C VAL A 52 16.58 -6.66 4.64
N THR A 53 17.59 -5.97 4.09
CA THR A 53 17.79 -5.88 2.63
C THR A 53 19.26 -5.67 2.27
N ALA A 54 19.64 -6.12 1.07
CA ALA A 54 20.92 -5.79 0.45
C ALA A 54 20.93 -4.38 -0.17
N HIS A 55 19.77 -3.76 -0.39
CA HIS A 55 19.62 -2.50 -1.13
C HIS A 55 19.64 -1.24 -0.24
N GLY A 56 20.24 -1.32 0.95
CA GLY A 56 20.20 -0.22 1.93
C GLY A 56 20.81 1.10 1.43
N GLU A 57 21.83 1.06 0.57
CA GLU A 57 22.42 2.27 -0.02
C GLU A 57 21.45 3.02 -0.94
N ALA A 58 20.70 2.30 -1.77
CA ALA A 58 19.66 2.89 -2.60
C ALA A 58 18.54 3.48 -1.74
N ILE A 59 18.12 2.75 -0.70
CA ILE A 59 17.08 3.20 0.23
C ILE A 59 17.51 4.46 1.00
N GLN A 60 18.77 4.54 1.43
CA GLN A 60 19.33 5.74 2.06
C GLN A 60 19.34 6.94 1.12
N LYS A 61 19.68 6.72 -0.16
CA LYS A 61 19.74 7.76 -1.17
C LYS A 61 18.35 8.27 -1.58
N ASP A 62 17.42 7.35 -1.81
CA ASP A 62 16.15 7.62 -2.47
C ASP A 62 15.01 7.85 -1.46
N GLY A 63 15.12 7.32 -0.24
CA GLY A 63 14.13 7.54 0.83
C GLY A 63 12.81 6.80 0.65
N PHE A 64 12.77 5.79 -0.22
CA PHE A 64 11.64 4.89 -0.42
C PHE A 64 12.07 3.42 -0.54
N MET A 65 11.12 2.52 -0.27
CA MET A 65 11.27 1.08 -0.45
C MET A 65 10.35 0.62 -1.58
N ILE A 66 10.89 -0.11 -2.55
CA ILE A 66 10.11 -0.65 -3.67
C ILE A 66 9.51 -1.99 -3.23
N PRO A 67 8.20 -2.22 -3.42
CA PRO A 67 7.59 -3.53 -3.19
C PRO A 67 8.26 -4.63 -4.02
N GLY A 68 8.44 -5.80 -3.42
CA GLY A 68 8.85 -7.00 -4.17
C GLY A 68 7.70 -7.53 -5.03
N ASP A 69 8.03 -8.42 -5.97
CA ASP A 69 7.09 -9.16 -6.81
C ASP A 69 6.72 -10.55 -6.24
N THR A 70 7.41 -10.97 -5.18
CA THR A 70 7.29 -12.29 -4.55
C THR A 70 6.94 -12.18 -3.06
N GLY A 71 6.49 -13.30 -2.48
CA GLY A 71 6.27 -13.44 -1.04
C GLY A 71 5.08 -14.33 -0.70
N THR A 72 4.92 -14.65 0.59
CA THR A 72 3.91 -15.60 1.10
C THR A 72 2.47 -15.12 0.91
N VAL A 73 2.26 -13.81 0.78
CA VAL A 73 0.95 -13.18 0.55
C VAL A 73 0.96 -12.29 -0.70
N GLY A 74 1.86 -12.59 -1.64
CA GLY A 74 2.06 -11.82 -2.89
C GLY A 74 3.16 -10.76 -2.79
N GLY A 75 3.34 -10.01 -3.87
CA GLY A 75 4.33 -8.94 -3.97
C GLY A 75 4.00 -7.76 -3.04
N GLY A 76 4.93 -7.41 -2.16
CA GLY A 76 4.76 -6.39 -1.14
C GLY A 76 6.06 -6.04 -0.43
N ILE A 77 5.98 -5.20 0.60
CA ILE A 77 7.09 -4.86 1.49
C ILE A 77 6.81 -5.51 2.85
N TYR A 78 7.64 -6.50 3.20
CA TYR A 78 7.49 -7.33 4.39
C TYR A 78 8.26 -6.72 5.55
N PHE A 79 7.60 -6.55 6.69
CA PHE A 79 8.18 -5.99 7.89
C PHE A 79 7.93 -6.89 9.09
N ALA A 80 8.93 -7.06 9.95
CA ALA A 80 8.80 -7.78 11.21
C ALA A 80 8.70 -6.82 12.40
N GLU A 81 8.05 -7.26 13.48
CA GLU A 81 7.93 -6.44 14.71
C GLU A 81 9.25 -6.30 15.47
N THR A 82 10.20 -7.21 15.24
CA THR A 82 11.52 -7.17 15.88
C THR A 82 12.63 -7.32 14.85
N GLU A 83 13.78 -6.73 15.15
CA GLU A 83 14.98 -6.87 14.31
C GLU A 83 15.44 -8.32 14.20
N PHE A 84 15.33 -9.11 15.28
CA PHE A 84 15.66 -10.53 15.26
C PHE A 84 14.79 -11.30 14.25
N ALA A 85 13.47 -11.10 14.31
CA ALA A 85 12.54 -11.72 13.37
C ALA A 85 12.84 -11.31 11.92
N ALA A 86 13.12 -10.02 11.68
CA ALA A 86 13.49 -9.53 10.35
C ALA A 86 14.76 -10.20 9.83
N ARG A 87 15.80 -10.36 10.67
CA ARG A 87 17.04 -11.04 10.31
C ARG A 87 16.83 -12.52 10.04
N SER A 88 16.04 -13.21 10.86
CA SER A 88 15.76 -14.65 10.69
C SER A 88 14.98 -14.97 9.41
N LYS A 89 14.21 -14.01 8.88
CA LYS A 89 13.41 -14.18 7.66
C LYS A 89 14.07 -13.59 6.41
N ALA A 90 15.19 -12.89 6.57
CA ALA A 90 15.84 -12.23 5.47
C ALA A 90 16.41 -13.23 4.45
N THR A 91 16.06 -13.06 3.18
CA THR A 91 16.68 -13.79 2.07
C THR A 91 18.00 -13.17 1.61
N SER A 92 18.32 -11.98 2.13
CA SER A 92 19.54 -11.23 1.85
C SER A 92 20.12 -10.63 3.12
N THR A 93 21.37 -10.17 3.05
CA THR A 93 22.06 -9.50 4.16
C THR A 93 22.59 -8.14 3.70
N GLY A 94 22.96 -7.29 4.65
CA GLY A 94 23.59 -5.99 4.37
C GLY A 94 23.11 -4.90 5.29
N TYR A 95 21.81 -4.62 5.28
CA TYR A 95 21.24 -3.47 6.01
C TYR A 95 19.98 -3.84 6.77
N VAL A 96 19.79 -3.21 7.92
CA VAL A 96 18.51 -3.15 8.65
C VAL A 96 17.90 -1.79 8.40
N VAL A 97 16.66 -1.82 7.92
CA VAL A 97 15.79 -0.65 7.77
C VAL A 97 14.79 -0.65 8.92
N VAL A 98 14.77 0.43 9.68
CA VAL A 98 13.75 0.72 10.70
C VAL A 98 12.79 1.73 10.10
N ALA A 99 11.50 1.41 10.15
CA ALA A 99 10.48 2.25 9.53
C ALA A 99 9.22 2.41 10.38
N ASP A 100 8.58 3.57 10.29
CA ASP A 100 7.19 3.75 10.73
C ASP A 100 6.26 3.37 9.59
N VAL A 101 5.47 2.31 9.79
CA VAL A 101 4.64 1.73 8.75
C VAL A 101 3.17 1.95 9.09
N HIS A 102 2.46 2.58 8.17
CA HIS A 102 1.01 2.77 8.19
C HIS A 102 0.33 1.46 7.84
N VAL A 103 0.09 0.66 8.86
CA VAL A 103 -0.58 -0.64 8.77
C VAL A 103 -2.10 -0.48 8.68
N GLY A 104 -2.65 0.63 9.19
CA GLY A 104 -4.08 0.92 9.08
C GLY A 104 -4.93 -0.23 9.65
N LYS A 105 -5.97 -0.65 8.93
CA LYS A 105 -6.72 -1.86 9.30
C LYS A 105 -6.08 -3.09 8.65
N ALA A 106 -5.40 -3.92 9.45
CA ALA A 106 -4.72 -5.10 8.96
C ALA A 106 -5.65 -6.32 8.85
N MET A 107 -5.54 -7.06 7.74
CA MET A 107 -6.16 -8.38 7.58
C MET A 107 -5.25 -9.46 8.17
N THR A 108 -5.72 -10.19 9.17
CA THR A 108 -4.93 -11.28 9.76
C THR A 108 -4.98 -12.53 8.89
N VAL A 109 -3.81 -13.09 8.58
CA VAL A 109 -3.65 -14.35 7.85
C VAL A 109 -2.81 -15.29 8.71
N ASP A 110 -3.29 -16.50 8.95
CA ASP A 110 -2.53 -17.53 9.68
C ASP A 110 -1.94 -18.54 8.69
N GLN A 111 -0.62 -18.51 8.57
CA GLN A 111 0.13 -19.34 7.63
C GLN A 111 0.28 -20.78 8.09
N ALA A 112 0.18 -21.04 9.40
CA ALA A 112 0.14 -22.41 9.91
C ALA A 112 -1.16 -23.11 9.51
N ASN A 113 -2.22 -22.32 9.29
CA ASN A 113 -3.54 -22.78 8.87
C ASN A 113 -3.84 -22.39 7.41
N SER A 114 -2.89 -22.59 6.49
CA SER A 114 -3.02 -22.20 5.06
C SER A 114 -4.22 -22.80 4.32
N ASN A 115 -4.89 -23.81 4.90
CA ASN A 115 -6.19 -24.29 4.44
C ASN A 115 -7.34 -23.28 4.62
N GLN A 116 -7.14 -22.19 5.38
CA GLN A 116 -8.12 -21.14 5.65
C GLN A 116 -7.95 -19.89 4.80
N LEU A 117 -7.14 -19.91 3.74
CA LEU A 117 -7.00 -18.75 2.87
C LEU A 117 -8.41 -18.30 2.38
N PRO A 118 -8.92 -17.14 2.81
CA PRO A 118 -10.30 -16.72 2.54
C PRO A 118 -10.50 -16.24 1.09
N TRP A 119 -9.42 -16.13 0.32
CA TRP A 119 -9.43 -15.73 -1.08
C TRP A 119 -9.98 -16.81 -2.02
N ASN A 120 -10.34 -17.98 -1.48
CA ASN A 120 -11.03 -19.05 -2.19
C ASN A 120 -12.44 -18.57 -2.59
N ALA A 121 -12.55 -17.78 -3.65
CA ALA A 121 -13.72 -17.71 -4.54
C ALA A 121 -15.11 -17.49 -3.88
N GLN A 122 -15.20 -16.97 -2.65
CA GLN A 122 -16.48 -16.58 -2.05
C GLN A 122 -16.92 -15.17 -2.50
N GLY A 123 -16.09 -14.49 -3.29
CA GLY A 123 -16.36 -13.14 -3.83
C GLY A 123 -17.32 -13.10 -5.03
N MET A 124 -17.67 -14.23 -5.65
CA MET A 124 -18.91 -14.26 -6.43
C MET A 124 -20.04 -14.55 -5.46
N ASN A 125 -20.65 -13.48 -4.93
CA ASN A 125 -21.92 -13.53 -4.22
C ASN A 125 -22.80 -14.58 -4.93
N GLY A 126 -23.37 -15.56 -4.24
CA GLY A 126 -24.20 -16.59 -4.90
C GLY A 126 -25.28 -15.99 -5.80
N TRP A 127 -25.72 -14.76 -5.48
CA TRP A 127 -26.59 -13.93 -6.30
C TRP A 127 -25.98 -13.51 -7.66
N LEU A 128 -24.69 -13.14 -7.73
CA LEU A 128 -24.00 -12.85 -8.99
C LEU A 128 -23.84 -14.10 -9.85
N ILE A 129 -23.51 -15.26 -9.25
CA ILE A 129 -23.47 -16.54 -9.98
C ILE A 129 -24.84 -16.86 -10.56
N ALA A 130 -25.90 -16.73 -9.76
CA ALA A 130 -27.28 -16.92 -10.20
C ALA A 130 -27.67 -15.92 -11.31
N PHE A 131 -27.25 -14.66 -11.21
CA PHE A 131 -27.50 -13.64 -12.22
C PHE A 131 -26.80 -13.96 -13.55
N PHE A 132 -25.52 -14.38 -13.49
CA PHE A 132 -24.78 -14.82 -14.68
C PHE A 132 -25.40 -16.05 -15.33
N LEU A 133 -25.80 -17.04 -14.53
CA LEU A 133 -26.50 -18.24 -15.05
C LEU A 133 -27.84 -17.88 -15.69
N PHE A 134 -28.62 -16.99 -15.06
CA PHE A 134 -29.88 -16.52 -15.61
C PHE A 134 -29.68 -15.74 -16.91
N ALA A 135 -28.71 -14.83 -16.96
CA ALA A 135 -28.36 -14.07 -18.15
C ALA A 135 -27.90 -14.97 -19.30
N LEU A 136 -27.12 -16.02 -19.01
CA LEU A 136 -26.65 -16.99 -20.00
C LEU A 136 -27.80 -17.85 -20.55
N VAL A 137 -28.71 -18.31 -19.68
CA VAL A 137 -29.94 -19.01 -20.12
C VAL A 137 -30.82 -18.09 -20.96
N ALA A 138 -31.00 -16.83 -20.57
CA ALA A 138 -31.75 -15.85 -21.34
C ALA A 138 -31.12 -15.60 -22.73
N LEU A 139 -29.80 -15.48 -22.82
CA LEU A 139 -29.07 -15.36 -24.08
C LEU A 139 -29.27 -16.58 -25.00
N VAL A 140 -29.24 -17.80 -24.44
CA VAL A 140 -29.49 -19.03 -25.21
C VAL A 140 -30.93 -19.06 -25.73
N ILE A 141 -31.92 -18.69 -24.90
CA ILE A 141 -33.34 -18.65 -25.30
C ILE A 141 -33.56 -17.58 -26.39
N LEU A 142 -33.04 -16.37 -26.20
CA LEU A 142 -33.15 -15.28 -27.16
C LEU A 142 -32.43 -15.62 -28.47
N GLY A 143 -31.25 -16.24 -28.40
CA GLY A 143 -30.53 -16.75 -29.56
C GLY A 143 -31.31 -17.82 -30.31
N ALA A 144 -31.93 -18.77 -29.60
CA ALA A 144 -32.77 -19.80 -30.21
C ALA A 144 -34.01 -19.21 -30.90
N LEU A 145 -34.67 -18.22 -30.29
CA LEU A 145 -35.80 -17.50 -30.89
C LEU A 145 -35.37 -16.73 -32.14
N TRP A 146 -34.22 -16.05 -32.09
CA TRP A 146 -33.67 -15.32 -33.23
C TRP A 146 -33.25 -16.25 -34.38
N ILE A 147 -32.66 -17.42 -34.07
CA ILE A 147 -32.37 -18.47 -35.07
C ILE A 147 -33.66 -18.99 -35.70
N GLN A 148 -34.74 -19.17 -34.92
CA GLN A 148 -36.03 -19.59 -35.47
C GLN A 148 -36.60 -18.53 -36.44
N GLU A 149 -36.44 -17.25 -36.12
CA GLU A 149 -36.83 -16.13 -36.98
C GLU A 149 -35.98 -16.07 -38.26
N MET A 150 -34.67 -16.32 -38.17
CA MET A 150 -33.79 -16.47 -39.35
C MET A 150 -34.20 -17.67 -40.23
N ILE A 151 -34.53 -18.83 -39.64
CA ILE A 151 -34.93 -20.03 -40.39
C ILE A 151 -36.29 -19.82 -41.09
N THR A 152 -37.20 -19.06 -40.48
CA THR A 152 -38.54 -18.81 -41.03
C THR A 152 -38.61 -17.58 -41.93
N GLY A 153 -37.60 -16.70 -41.90
CA GLY A 153 -37.62 -15.40 -42.58
C GLY A 153 -36.57 -15.18 -43.68
N THR A 154 -35.67 -16.12 -43.98
CA THR A 154 -34.58 -15.82 -44.92
C THR A 154 -34.89 -16.16 -46.38
N GLU A 155 -35.23 -15.11 -47.14
CA GLU A 155 -34.58 -14.93 -48.44
C GLU A 155 -33.10 -14.56 -48.20
N ASN A 156 -32.24 -15.06 -49.10
CA ASN A 156 -30.77 -15.13 -49.00
C ASN A 156 -30.06 -13.89 -48.41
N LEU A 157 -29.29 -14.09 -47.34
CA LEU A 157 -28.20 -13.20 -46.96
C LEU A 157 -26.95 -14.00 -46.55
N ASP A 158 -25.81 -13.60 -47.14
CA ASP A 158 -24.48 -14.18 -46.99
C ASP A 158 -23.92 -14.01 -45.56
N ILE A 159 -23.55 -15.13 -44.95
CA ILE A 159 -23.06 -15.26 -43.57
C ILE A 159 -21.53 -15.41 -43.63
N MET A 160 -20.78 -14.32 -43.52
CA MET A 160 -19.31 -14.38 -43.44
C MET A 160 -18.62 -13.31 -42.55
N ASP A 161 -19.33 -12.59 -41.68
CA ASP A 161 -18.74 -11.45 -40.93
C ASP A 161 -18.91 -11.44 -39.40
N ILE A 162 -19.33 -12.53 -38.74
CA ILE A 162 -19.58 -12.53 -37.28
C ILE A 162 -18.72 -13.54 -36.52
N MET A 163 -17.40 -13.44 -36.64
CA MET A 163 -16.47 -14.13 -35.74
C MET A 163 -15.20 -13.28 -35.46
N GLU A 164 -15.35 -12.07 -34.91
CA GLU A 164 -14.19 -11.33 -34.40
C GLU A 164 -14.53 -10.38 -33.25
N ALA A 165 -14.92 -10.93 -32.10
CA ALA A 165 -14.92 -10.20 -30.82
C ALA A 165 -14.92 -11.19 -29.64
N SER A 166 -13.81 -11.91 -29.45
CA SER A 166 -13.57 -12.64 -28.20
C SER A 166 -12.70 -11.76 -27.31
N PRO A 167 -13.20 -11.24 -26.17
CA PRO A 167 -12.34 -10.52 -25.24
C PRO A 167 -11.34 -11.52 -24.68
N HIS A 168 -10.06 -11.29 -24.97
CA HIS A 168 -8.95 -12.02 -24.40
C HIS A 168 -9.10 -12.02 -22.86
N LEU A 169 -9.44 -13.18 -22.30
CA LEU A 169 -9.17 -13.46 -20.89
C LEU A 169 -7.65 -13.47 -20.77
N GLU A 170 -7.08 -12.33 -20.41
CA GLU A 170 -5.69 -12.28 -19.98
C GLU A 170 -5.54 -13.24 -18.82
N SER A 171 -4.68 -14.24 -19.01
CA SER A 171 -4.36 -15.21 -17.98
C SER A 171 -3.90 -14.44 -16.76
N TRP A 172 -4.58 -14.66 -15.63
CA TRP A 172 -4.11 -14.29 -14.31
C TRP A 172 -2.72 -14.92 -14.10
N THR A 173 -1.68 -14.22 -14.51
CA THR A 173 -0.32 -14.57 -14.09
C THR A 173 -0.25 -14.18 -12.62
N GLY A 174 0.11 -15.11 -11.75
CA GLY A 174 0.10 -14.96 -10.29
C GLY A 174 1.06 -13.91 -9.72
N ASN A 175 1.47 -12.93 -10.54
CA ASN A 175 2.45 -11.90 -10.24
C ASN A 175 1.84 -10.48 -10.29
N ASP A 176 0.53 -10.35 -10.52
CA ASP A 176 -0.12 -9.03 -10.51
C ASP A 176 -0.41 -8.57 -9.08
N TRP A 177 0.62 -8.11 -8.37
CA TRP A 177 0.52 -7.55 -7.02
C TRP A 177 -0.51 -6.40 -6.92
N ALA A 178 -0.77 -5.69 -8.03
CA ALA A 178 -1.77 -4.63 -8.06
C ALA A 178 -3.19 -5.19 -7.87
N SER A 179 -3.46 -6.42 -8.34
CA SER A 179 -4.73 -7.11 -8.12
C SER A 179 -4.94 -7.50 -6.65
N CYS A 180 -3.89 -8.02 -5.99
CA CYS A 180 -3.93 -8.35 -4.55
C CYS A 180 -4.18 -7.10 -3.71
N PHE A 181 -3.47 -6.00 -3.99
CA PHE A 181 -3.64 -4.75 -3.27
C PHE A 181 -5.04 -4.16 -3.44
N ARG A 182 -5.56 -4.17 -4.68
CA ARG A 182 -6.92 -3.67 -4.96
C ARG A 182 -7.96 -4.48 -4.20
N THR A 183 -7.88 -5.81 -4.25
CA THR A 183 -8.82 -6.70 -3.55
C THR A 183 -8.79 -6.48 -2.04
N LEU A 184 -7.60 -6.31 -1.46
CA LEU A 184 -7.43 -6.00 -0.04
C LEU A 184 -8.10 -4.67 0.34
N GLN A 185 -7.92 -3.64 -0.49
CA GLN A 185 -8.51 -2.32 -0.29
C GLN A 185 -10.03 -2.32 -0.46
N GLU A 186 -10.56 -3.03 -1.46
CA GLU A 186 -11.99 -3.24 -1.67
C GLU A 186 -12.63 -3.98 -0.49
N ALA A 187 -11.91 -4.90 0.13
CA ALA A 187 -12.32 -5.60 1.34
C ALA A 187 -12.23 -4.76 2.63
N GLY A 188 -11.74 -3.52 2.56
CA GLY A 188 -11.67 -2.63 3.70
C GLY A 188 -10.44 -2.82 4.59
N TYR A 189 -9.30 -3.20 4.01
CA TYR A 189 -8.03 -3.41 4.71
C TYR A 189 -6.86 -2.65 4.05
N ASP A 190 -5.88 -2.26 4.85
CA ASP A 190 -4.71 -1.46 4.43
C ASP A 190 -3.40 -2.24 4.37
N SER A 191 -3.33 -3.36 5.09
CA SER A 191 -2.16 -4.23 5.17
C SER A 191 -2.57 -5.66 5.47
N ILE A 192 -1.62 -6.59 5.37
CA ILE A 192 -1.79 -7.96 5.86
C ILE A 192 -0.95 -8.14 7.12
N TYR A 193 -1.50 -8.80 8.14
CA TYR A 193 -0.79 -9.24 9.33
C TYR A 193 -0.67 -10.77 9.28
N SER A 194 0.50 -11.25 8.89
CA SER A 194 0.78 -12.66 8.69
C SER A 194 1.33 -13.29 9.97
N THR A 195 0.71 -14.39 10.41
CA THR A 195 1.01 -15.12 11.66
C THR A 195 1.28 -16.60 11.36
N GLY A 196 1.65 -17.38 12.38
CA GLY A 196 1.89 -18.82 12.22
C GLY A 196 3.33 -19.20 11.81
N PHE A 197 4.26 -18.25 11.80
CA PHE A 197 5.68 -18.54 11.61
C PHE A 197 6.42 -18.69 12.94
N ASP A 198 7.35 -19.64 13.01
CA ASP A 198 8.22 -19.83 14.20
C ASP A 198 9.08 -18.61 14.52
N THR A 199 9.37 -17.80 13.50
CA THR A 199 10.21 -16.59 13.59
C THR A 199 9.41 -15.34 13.96
N GLY A 200 8.10 -15.47 14.22
CA GLY A 200 7.22 -14.39 14.64
C GLY A 200 6.33 -13.83 13.53
N PRO A 201 5.42 -12.91 13.85
CA PRO A 201 4.49 -12.34 12.88
C PRO A 201 5.15 -11.28 11.99
N GLU A 202 4.51 -10.98 10.85
CA GLU A 202 4.93 -9.95 9.89
C GLU A 202 3.76 -9.07 9.46
N TYR A 203 4.06 -7.82 9.13
CA TYR A 203 3.17 -6.95 8.38
C TYR A 203 3.62 -6.87 6.93
N VAL A 204 2.66 -6.87 6.01
CA VAL A 204 2.91 -6.67 4.58
C VAL A 204 2.11 -5.46 4.11
N VAL A 205 2.83 -4.49 3.55
CA VAL A 205 2.27 -3.30 2.92
C VAL A 205 2.57 -3.28 1.44
N PHE A 206 1.69 -2.69 0.64
CA PHE A 206 1.72 -2.79 -0.82
C PHE A 206 2.04 -1.47 -1.50
N SER A 207 2.07 -0.37 -0.74
CA SER A 207 2.47 0.95 -1.22
C SER A 207 3.65 1.49 -0.42
N MET A 208 4.63 2.03 -1.14
CA MET A 208 5.77 2.74 -0.56
C MET A 208 5.36 3.97 0.27
N ASP A 209 4.20 4.55 -0.03
CA ASP A 209 3.64 5.69 0.72
C ASP A 209 3.22 5.29 2.13
N GLN A 210 3.08 3.98 2.42
CA GLN A 210 2.78 3.48 3.77
C GLN A 210 4.00 3.44 4.68
N VAL A 211 5.21 3.54 4.14
CA VAL A 211 6.44 3.35 4.90
C VAL A 211 7.00 4.73 5.24
N GLN A 212 7.55 4.97 6.43
CA GLN A 212 8.48 6.07 6.78
C GLN A 212 9.82 5.47 7.11
N ILE A 213 10.87 5.74 6.34
CA ILE A 213 12.19 5.29 6.77
C ILE A 213 12.64 6.18 7.93
N VAL A 214 12.95 5.56 9.06
CA VAL A 214 13.46 6.22 10.27
C VAL A 214 14.97 6.08 10.34
N GLU A 215 15.49 4.88 10.10
CA GLU A 215 16.90 4.54 10.18
C GLU A 215 17.25 3.49 9.13
N VAL A 216 18.40 3.63 8.48
CA VAL A 216 19.00 2.56 7.68
C VAL A 216 20.43 2.39 8.16
N ARG A 217 20.75 1.22 8.70
CA ARG A 217 22.08 0.90 9.22
C ARG A 217 22.64 -0.36 8.60
N ARG A 218 23.95 -0.39 8.39
CA ARG A 218 24.66 -1.60 7.97
C ARG A 218 24.74 -2.59 9.13
N MET A 219 24.52 -3.88 8.86
CA MET A 219 24.67 -4.96 9.82
C MET A 219 26.11 -5.46 9.94
#